data_AF-K2JQN9-F1
#
_entry.id   AF-K2JQN9-F1
#
_cell.length_a   1.000
_cell.length_b   1.000
_cell.length_c   1.000
_cell.angle_alpha   90.00
_cell.angle_beta   90.00
_cell.angle_gamma   90.00
#
_symmetry.space_group_name_H-M   'P 1'
#
loop_
_entity.id
_entity.type
_entity.pdbx_description
1 polymer ?
#
loop_
_entity_poly.entity_id
_entity_poly.type
_entity_poly.pdbx_seq_one_letter_code
_entity_poly.pdbx_strand_id
1 'polypeptide(L)'
;MYFDHLGLKYWQGTIHAISGGVGFGGIAGGATLKSDCNSNGIGFIANVRFHGFGATAGFPWGASASPITLYSPFNDTNPTDLEGAFVYGGSSIIVLAGYNASTVQLGETTALTSGAAFGADVSFGYFRGQSSLTSFTSFKCGCKE
;
A
#
# COMPACT_ATOMS: atom_id res chain seq x y z
N MET A 1 11.86 -2.90 20.98
CA MET A 1 10.42 -2.86 20.66
C MET A 1 10.07 -1.41 20.41
N TYR A 2 9.64 -1.06 19.19
CA TYR A 2 9.18 0.31 18.90
C TYR A 2 7.77 0.42 19.47
N PHE A 3 7.61 1.17 20.57
CA PHE A 3 6.29 1.55 21.06
C PHE A 3 5.80 2.69 20.17
N ASP A 4 4.70 2.47 19.47
CA ASP A 4 4.03 3.54 18.75
C ASP A 4 3.39 4.48 19.79
N HIS A 5 4.03 5.64 20.01
CA HIS A 5 3.58 6.65 20.97
C HIS A 5 2.26 7.34 20.57
N LEU A 6 1.76 7.10 19.36
CA LEU A 6 0.49 7.66 18.86
C LEU A 6 -0.69 6.71 19.01
N GLY A 7 -0.45 5.42 19.32
CA GLY A 7 -1.51 4.42 19.48
C GLY A 7 -2.27 4.08 18.18
N LEU A 8 -1.77 4.51 17.02
CA LEU A 8 -2.41 4.29 15.73
C LEU A 8 -2.22 2.83 15.31
N LYS A 9 -3.31 2.18 14.87
CA LYS A 9 -3.23 0.82 14.34
C LYS A 9 -2.62 0.85 12.95
N TYR A 10 -1.71 -0.09 12.70
CA TYR A 10 -1.00 -0.16 11.43
C TYR A 10 -1.21 -1.49 10.73
N TRP A 11 -1.01 -1.46 9.42
CA TRP A 11 -1.02 -2.59 8.51
C TRP A 11 0.35 -2.68 7.83
N GLN A 12 1.03 -3.81 8.00
CA GLN A 12 2.36 -4.03 7.46
C GLN A 12 2.37 -5.14 6.42
N GLY A 13 3.09 -4.96 5.33
CA GLY A 13 3.20 -5.99 4.32
C GLY A 13 3.98 -5.56 3.10
N THR A 14 3.68 -6.19 1.97
CA THR A 14 4.32 -5.90 0.69
C THR A 14 3.25 -5.50 -0.31
N ILE A 15 3.48 -4.38 -1.00
CA ILE A 15 2.68 -3.93 -2.14
C ILE A 15 3.37 -4.34 -3.44
N HIS A 16 2.60 -4.92 -4.35
CA HIS A 16 3.00 -5.22 -5.71
C HIS A 16 2.17 -4.36 -6.65
N ALA A 17 2.82 -3.50 -7.43
CA ALA A 17 2.12 -2.63 -8.38
C ALA A 17 2.77 -2.69 -9.75
N ILE A 18 1.94 -2.69 -10.78
CA ILE A 18 2.32 -2.58 -12.18
C ILE A 18 1.70 -1.30 -12.71
N SER A 19 2.51 -0.47 -13.36
CA SER A 19 2.04 0.78 -13.97
C SER A 19 2.44 0.85 -15.44
N GLY A 20 1.68 1.62 -16.21
CA GLY A 20 1.91 1.83 -17.63
C GLY A 20 1.21 3.06 -18.20
N GLY A 21 1.88 3.81 -19.08
CA GLY A 21 1.28 4.87 -19.91
C GLY A 21 2.03 6.20 -19.87
N VAL A 22 2.08 6.91 -21.00
CA VAL A 22 2.80 8.20 -21.14
C VAL A 22 1.78 9.34 -21.16
N GLY A 23 1.93 10.34 -20.29
CA GLY A 23 0.99 11.46 -20.15
C GLY A 23 -0.26 11.08 -19.34
N PHE A 24 -0.90 9.98 -19.70
CA PHE A 24 -1.98 9.35 -18.95
C PHE A 24 -1.75 7.84 -18.89
N GLY A 25 -1.84 7.27 -17.69
CA GLY A 25 -1.53 5.87 -17.45
C GLY A 25 -2.49 5.19 -16.49
N GLY A 26 -2.36 3.87 -16.43
CA GLY A 26 -3.01 3.02 -15.46
C GLY A 26 -2.02 2.44 -14.47
N ILE A 27 -2.50 2.14 -13.27
CA ILE A 27 -1.79 1.36 -12.27
C ILE A 27 -2.75 0.28 -11.74
N ALA A 28 -2.24 -0.92 -11.54
CA ALA A 28 -2.98 -2.02 -10.93
C ALA A 28 -2.04 -2.88 -10.09
N GLY A 29 -2.59 -3.55 -9.09
CA GLY A 29 -1.77 -4.36 -8.21
C GLY A 29 -2.52 -5.00 -7.06
N GLY A 30 -1.74 -5.46 -6.09
CA GLY A 30 -2.26 -5.98 -4.85
C GLY A 30 -1.26 -5.87 -3.71
N ALA A 31 -1.78 -5.99 -2.50
CA ALA A 31 -1.00 -5.99 -1.28
C ALA A 31 -1.48 -7.10 -0.34
N THR A 32 -0.54 -7.77 0.31
CA THR A 32 -0.82 -8.65 1.44
C THR A 32 -0.37 -7.93 2.69
N LEU A 33 -1.32 -7.62 3.57
CA LEU A 33 -1.15 -6.74 4.72
C LEU A 33 -1.50 -7.50 6.00
N LYS A 34 -0.67 -7.38 7.02
CA LYS A 34 -0.90 -7.91 8.36
C LYS A 34 -1.17 -6.75 9.30
N SER A 35 -2.28 -6.80 10.03
CA SER A 35 -2.63 -5.79 11.01
C SER A 35 -1.86 -5.94 12.32
N ASP A 36 -1.80 -4.86 13.08
CA ASP A 36 -1.62 -4.94 14.53
C ASP A 36 -2.85 -5.57 15.21
N CYS A 37 -2.63 -6.07 16.42
CA CYS A 37 -3.65 -6.70 17.26
C CYS A 37 -4.64 -5.65 17.77
N ASN A 38 -5.93 -5.93 17.69
CA ASN A 38 -6.94 -5.09 18.30
C ASN A 38 -7.01 -5.24 19.83
N SER A 39 -7.89 -4.46 20.46
CA SER A 39 -8.17 -4.52 21.90
C SER A 39 -8.67 -5.90 22.35
N ASN A 40 -9.20 -6.71 21.44
CA ASN A 40 -9.68 -8.07 21.70
C ASN A 40 -8.60 -9.15 21.46
N GLY A 41 -7.36 -8.76 21.18
CA GLY A 41 -6.26 -9.69 20.90
C GLY A 41 -6.40 -10.42 19.57
N ILE A 42 -7.10 -9.86 18.60
CA ILE A 42 -7.29 -10.41 17.26
C ILE A 42 -6.51 -9.53 16.26
N GLY A 43 -5.73 -10.17 15.38
CA GLY A 43 -5.15 -9.53 14.22
C GLY A 43 -5.70 -10.13 12.93
N PHE A 44 -5.40 -9.50 11.81
CA PHE A 44 -5.89 -9.88 10.49
C PHE A 44 -4.75 -9.91 9.48
N ILE A 45 -4.82 -10.86 8.56
CA ILE A 45 -4.04 -10.85 7.32
C ILE A 45 -5.04 -10.57 6.20
N ALA A 46 -4.91 -9.43 5.53
CA ALA A 46 -5.78 -8.94 4.47
C ALA A 46 -5.06 -8.98 3.12
N ASN A 47 -5.75 -9.44 2.09
CA ASN A 47 -5.30 -9.34 0.70
C ASN A 47 -6.13 -8.29 -0.02
N VAL A 48 -5.49 -7.22 -0.45
CA VAL A 48 -6.12 -6.08 -1.11
C VAL A 48 -5.72 -6.07 -2.57
N ARG A 49 -6.66 -5.82 -3.47
CA ARG A 49 -6.37 -5.45 -4.86
C ARG A 49 -6.69 -3.99 -5.06
N PHE A 50 -5.95 -3.33 -5.92
CA PHE A 50 -6.20 -1.95 -6.27
C PHE A 50 -5.96 -1.72 -7.77
N HIS A 51 -6.65 -0.73 -8.29
CA HIS A 51 -6.41 -0.22 -9.63
C HIS A 51 -6.77 1.27 -9.69
N GLY A 52 -6.17 1.99 -10.62
CA GLY A 52 -6.44 3.40 -10.83
C GLY A 52 -5.86 3.93 -12.12
N PHE A 53 -6.23 5.16 -12.43
CA PHE A 53 -5.77 5.89 -13.61
C PHE A 53 -5.32 7.28 -13.19
N GLY A 54 -4.44 7.88 -13.99
CA GLY A 54 -3.89 9.17 -13.62
C GLY A 54 -2.93 9.75 -14.62
N ALA A 55 -2.51 10.98 -14.31
CA ALA A 55 -1.50 11.67 -15.08
C ALA A 55 -0.11 11.16 -14.69
N THR A 56 0.71 10.93 -15.70
CA THR A 56 2.08 10.47 -15.56
C THR A 56 2.99 11.36 -16.39
N ALA A 57 4.06 11.85 -15.79
CA ALA A 57 5.11 12.55 -16.51
C ALA A 57 6.34 11.64 -16.53
N GLY A 58 6.60 11.01 -17.66
CA GLY A 58 7.67 10.03 -17.86
C GLY A 58 7.20 8.78 -18.62
N PHE A 59 8.03 7.73 -18.58
CA PHE A 59 7.71 6.40 -19.09
C PHE A 59 7.51 5.44 -17.89
N PRO A 60 6.34 5.43 -17.22
CA PRO A 60 6.10 4.59 -16.05
C PRO A 60 5.77 3.17 -16.46
N TRP A 61 6.68 2.48 -17.15
CA TRP A 61 6.52 1.06 -17.47
C TRP A 61 7.37 0.26 -16.50
N GLY A 62 6.72 -0.23 -15.45
CA GLY A 62 7.44 -0.88 -14.37
C GLY A 62 6.56 -1.74 -13.49
N ALA A 63 7.21 -2.72 -12.86
CA ALA A 63 6.66 -3.49 -11.77
C ALA A 63 7.45 -3.15 -10.50
N SER A 64 6.76 -2.83 -9.42
CA SER A 64 7.36 -2.51 -8.13
C SER A 64 6.90 -3.50 -7.08
N ALA A 65 7.80 -3.82 -6.15
CA ALA A 65 7.52 -4.62 -4.97
C ALA A 65 8.18 -3.93 -3.79
N SER A 66 7.38 -3.36 -2.90
CA SER A 66 7.89 -2.52 -1.81
C SER A 66 7.25 -2.91 -0.48
N PRO A 67 8.03 -2.97 0.61
CA PRO A 67 7.44 -3.06 1.94
C PRO A 67 6.64 -1.79 2.22
N ILE A 68 5.48 -1.94 2.85
CA ILE A 68 4.58 -0.84 3.17
C ILE A 68 4.09 -0.97 4.61
N THR A 69 3.99 0.17 5.29
CA THR A 69 3.31 0.31 6.59
C THR A 69 2.23 1.36 6.43
N LEU A 70 0.96 0.95 6.40
CA LEU A 70 -0.18 1.86 6.35
C LEU A 70 -0.67 2.11 7.77
N TYR A 71 -0.95 3.37 8.09
CA TYR A 71 -1.51 3.80 9.36
C TYR A 71 -3.01 4.02 9.20
N SER A 72 -3.78 3.34 10.04
CA SER A 72 -5.22 3.52 10.13
C SER A 72 -5.52 4.73 11.00
N PRO A 73 -6.47 5.60 10.59
CA PRO A 73 -6.97 6.66 11.46
C PRO A 73 -7.85 6.11 12.60
N PHE A 74 -8.20 4.82 12.56
CA PHE A 74 -9.06 4.17 13.54
C PHE A 74 -8.29 3.58 14.72
N ASN A 75 -8.95 3.56 15.88
CA ASN A 75 -8.42 2.98 17.12
C ASN A 75 -8.47 1.44 17.14
N ASP A 76 -9.23 0.84 16.23
CA ASP A 76 -9.36 -0.60 16.05
C ASP A 76 -9.01 -0.97 14.61
N THR A 77 -8.49 -2.18 14.40
CA THR A 77 -8.08 -2.65 13.09
C THR A 77 -9.19 -3.48 12.46
N ASN A 78 -9.79 -2.96 11.39
CA ASN A 78 -10.82 -3.68 10.63
C ASN A 78 -10.38 -3.83 9.16
N PRO A 79 -10.38 -5.06 8.60
CA PRO A 79 -10.04 -5.27 7.19
C PRO A 79 -10.86 -4.43 6.19
N THR A 80 -12.08 -4.03 6.55
CA THR A 80 -12.93 -3.18 5.69
C THR A 80 -12.36 -1.78 5.48
N ASP A 81 -11.47 -1.31 6.38
CA ASP A 81 -10.84 0.01 6.29
C ASP A 81 -9.87 0.14 5.10
N LEU A 82 -9.54 -0.99 4.47
CA LEU A 82 -8.70 -1.10 3.28
C LEU A 82 -9.51 -1.04 1.97
N GLU A 83 -10.85 -1.12 2.05
CA GLU A 83 -11.74 -1.00 0.91
C GLU A 83 -12.10 0.46 0.64
N GLY A 84 -12.23 0.82 -0.65
CA GLY A 84 -12.70 2.14 -1.05
C GLY A 84 -11.71 2.86 -1.94
N ALA A 85 -11.33 4.08 -1.55
CA ALA A 85 -10.49 4.93 -2.37
C ALA A 85 -9.05 4.39 -2.44
N PHE A 86 -8.51 4.33 -3.67
CA PHE A 86 -7.09 4.11 -3.89
C PHE A 86 -6.45 5.40 -4.42
N VAL A 87 -5.34 5.80 -3.79
CA VAL A 87 -4.50 6.90 -4.26
C VAL A 87 -3.05 6.45 -4.23
N TYR A 88 -2.35 6.65 -5.33
CA TYR A 88 -0.91 6.41 -5.43
C TYR A 88 -0.25 7.66 -6.00
N GLY A 89 0.59 8.32 -5.19
CA GLY A 89 1.32 9.51 -5.60
C GLY A 89 2.79 9.33 -5.31
N GLY A 90 3.67 9.44 -6.30
CA GLY A 90 5.09 9.23 -6.05
C GLY A 90 5.97 9.63 -7.21
N SER A 91 7.27 9.57 -6.92
CA SER A 91 8.33 9.71 -7.92
C SER A 91 9.19 8.45 -7.90
N SER A 92 9.50 7.94 -9.07
CA SER A 92 10.35 6.78 -9.29
C SER A 92 11.50 7.14 -10.22
N ILE A 93 12.69 6.62 -9.92
CA ILE A 93 13.86 6.64 -10.80
C ILE A 93 14.34 5.19 -10.89
N ILE A 94 14.13 4.59 -12.05
CA ILE A 94 14.34 3.18 -12.33
C ILE A 94 15.00 3.05 -13.71
N VAL A 95 16.21 2.52 -13.72
CA VAL A 95 16.87 2.02 -14.93
C VAL A 95 17.25 0.57 -14.62
N LEU A 96 16.45 -0.38 -15.10
CA LEU A 96 16.50 -1.82 -14.78
C LEU A 96 16.15 -2.16 -13.33
N ALA A 97 16.81 -1.53 -12.35
CA ALA A 97 16.52 -1.62 -10.92
C ALA A 97 16.72 -0.23 -10.30
N GLY A 98 15.84 0.16 -9.38
CA GLY A 98 15.86 1.48 -8.78
C GLY A 98 15.11 1.56 -7.47
N TYR A 99 14.96 2.78 -6.98
CA TYR A 99 14.21 3.09 -5.77
C TYR A 99 12.98 3.93 -6.13
N ASN A 100 11.84 3.60 -5.53
CA ASN A 100 10.63 4.40 -5.59
C ASN A 100 10.33 4.98 -4.21
N ALA A 101 9.87 6.22 -4.17
CA ALA A 101 9.23 6.81 -3.01
C ALA A 101 7.79 7.17 -3.39
N SER A 102 6.82 6.58 -2.69
CA SER A 102 5.41 6.77 -2.99
C SER A 102 4.56 6.90 -1.72
N THR A 103 3.58 7.78 -1.83
CA THR A 103 2.41 7.82 -0.97
C THR A 103 1.39 6.84 -1.50
N VAL A 104 0.83 6.03 -0.60
CA VAL A 104 -0.19 5.03 -0.93
C VAL A 104 -1.33 5.16 0.06
N GLN A 105 -2.54 5.24 -0.48
CA GLN A 105 -3.78 5.17 0.29
C GLN A 105 -4.60 3.98 -0.19
N LEU A 106 -5.09 3.18 0.74
CA LEU A 106 -6.02 2.08 0.53
C LEU A 106 -7.19 2.25 1.50
N GLY A 107 -8.37 2.57 0.96
CA GLY A 107 -9.52 2.96 1.76
C GLY A 107 -9.22 4.22 2.58
N GLU A 108 -9.35 4.11 3.90
CA GLU A 108 -9.03 5.18 4.84
C GLU A 108 -7.59 5.11 5.37
N THR A 109 -6.87 4.04 5.06
CA THR A 109 -5.54 3.78 5.58
C THR A 109 -4.47 4.41 4.67
N THR A 110 -3.48 5.11 5.23
CA THR A 110 -2.48 5.86 4.45
C THR A 110 -1.04 5.49 4.85
N ALA A 111 -0.12 5.50 3.87
CA ALA A 111 1.31 5.28 4.09
C ALA A 111 2.16 6.24 3.26
N LEU A 112 3.34 6.53 3.81
CA LEU A 112 4.54 6.84 3.04
C LEU A 112 5.34 5.55 2.92
N THR A 113 5.58 5.07 1.70
CA THR A 113 6.43 3.91 1.42
C THR A 113 7.59 4.30 0.53
N SER A 114 8.71 3.61 0.72
CA SER A 114 9.83 3.62 -0.20
C SER A 114 10.28 2.19 -0.41
N GLY A 115 10.64 1.82 -1.63
CA GLY A 115 11.08 0.45 -1.89
C GLY A 115 11.92 0.29 -3.13
N ALA A 116 12.15 -0.97 -3.45
CA ALA A 116 12.80 -1.36 -4.69
C ALA A 116 11.76 -1.48 -5.79
N ALA A 117 12.12 -1.00 -6.98
CA ALA A 117 11.29 -1.12 -8.16
C ALA A 117 12.15 -1.55 -9.35
N PHE A 118 11.56 -2.31 -10.27
CA PHE A 118 12.25 -2.85 -11.44
C PHE A 118 11.49 -2.44 -12.71
N GLY A 119 12.23 -2.00 -13.72
CA GLY A 119 11.63 -1.44 -14.93
C GLY A 119 12.46 -0.34 -15.56
N ALA A 120 11.85 0.37 -16.51
CA ALA A 120 12.42 1.56 -17.12
C ALA A 120 11.45 2.70 -16.81
N ASP A 121 11.78 3.51 -15.81
CA ASP A 121 10.85 4.49 -15.28
C ASP A 121 11.58 5.65 -14.61
N VAL A 122 11.58 6.82 -15.23
CA VAL A 122 11.85 8.08 -14.56
C VAL A 122 10.55 8.86 -14.63
N SER A 123 9.73 8.76 -13.59
CA SER A 123 8.42 9.41 -13.63
C SER A 123 7.96 9.94 -12.29
N PHE A 124 7.05 10.90 -12.40
CA PHE A 124 6.19 11.35 -11.32
C PHE A 124 4.77 11.04 -11.77
N GLY A 125 4.02 10.35 -10.91
CA GLY A 125 2.69 9.87 -11.23
C GLY A 125 1.75 10.12 -10.06
N TYR A 126 0.53 10.51 -10.39
CA TYR A 126 -0.57 10.58 -9.44
C TYR A 126 -1.77 9.83 -9.99
N PHE A 127 -2.08 8.69 -9.38
CA PHE A 127 -3.15 7.80 -9.77
C PHE A 127 -4.25 7.81 -8.73
N ARG A 128 -5.50 7.80 -9.20
CA ARG A 128 -6.69 7.61 -8.37
C ARG A 128 -7.50 6.44 -8.88
N GLY A 129 -8.11 5.71 -7.97
CA GLY A 129 -9.03 4.63 -8.32
C GLY A 129 -9.63 3.98 -7.09
N GLN A 130 -9.73 2.65 -7.13
CA GLN A 130 -10.39 1.86 -6.10
C GLN A 130 -9.50 0.75 -5.56
N SER A 131 -9.61 0.51 -4.25
CA SER A 131 -9.10 -0.66 -3.56
C SER A 131 -10.25 -1.55 -3.10
N SER A 132 -10.03 -2.86 -3.11
CA SER A 132 -11.02 -3.86 -2.70
C SER A 132 -10.35 -4.98 -1.93
N LEU A 133 -11.00 -5.43 -0.86
CA LEU A 133 -10.55 -6.54 -0.04
C LEU A 133 -10.96 -7.84 -0.73
N THR A 134 -9.97 -8.64 -1.13
CA THR A 134 -10.23 -9.92 -1.80
C THR A 134 -10.42 -11.05 -0.81
N SER A 135 -9.68 -11.02 0.30
CA SER A 135 -9.81 -11.98 1.38
C SER A 135 -9.18 -11.43 2.65
N PHE A 136 -9.61 -11.95 3.79
CA PHE A 136 -8.93 -11.75 5.05
C PHE A 136 -8.97 -13.01 5.91
N THR A 137 -7.98 -13.16 6.78
CA THR A 137 -7.93 -14.25 7.77
C THR A 137 -7.59 -13.66 9.12
N SER A 138 -8.41 -13.93 10.12
CA SER A 138 -8.15 -13.54 11.49
C SER A 138 -7.16 -14.49 12.16
N PHE A 139 -6.28 -13.97 12.99
CA PHE A 139 -5.42 -14.74 13.88
C PHE A 139 -5.54 -14.23 15.31
N LYS A 140 -5.42 -15.13 16.29
CA LYS A 140 -5.30 -14.71 17.69
C LYS A 140 -3.88 -14.21 17.92
N CYS A 141 -3.77 -12.99 18.40
CA CYS A 141 -2.55 -12.52 18.98
C CYS A 141 -2.36 -13.25 20.31
N GLY A 142 -1.22 -13.93 20.46
CA GLY A 142 -0.82 -14.41 21.78
C GLY A 142 -0.84 -13.22 22.74
N CYS A 143 -1.28 -13.44 23.99
CA CYS A 143 -1.06 -12.44 25.02
C CYS A 143 0.44 -12.15 25.03
N LYS A 144 0.83 -10.89 24.77
CA LYS A 144 2.16 -10.44 25.13
C LYS A 144 2.16 -10.45 26.67
N GLU A 145 2.72 -11.51 27.26
CA GLU A 145 3.16 -11.48 28.65
C GLU A 145 4.17 -10.35 28.86
#